data_AF-A0A1F5Y6C1-F1
#
_entry.id   AF-A0A1F5Y6C1-F1
#
_cell.length_a   1.000
_cell.length_b   1.000
_cell.length_c   1.000
_cell.angle_alpha   90.00
_cell.angle_beta   90.00
_cell.angle_gamma   90.00
#
_symmetry.space_group_name_H-M   'P 1'
#
loop_
_entity.id
_entity.type
_entity.pdbx_description
1 polymer ?
#
loop_
_entity_poly.entity_id
_entity_poly.type
_entity_poly.pdbx_seq_one_letter_code
_entity_poly.pdbx_strand_id
1 'polypeptide(L)'
;MIPKENNFAYIDGANLHRGIVGFGWVLDYARLRIWLSEKYGVKKAYIFIGLIPKYKELYKYLQECGFTLVFKEVIYDGDGKPKGNCDADLVLQAARDTYENKFDASIIVSSDGDYASLVKFLMERKKLRTILSPHAKDLCSVLLKRTRAPIAYLNDQKSILQAQKEKAPDEDGTS
;
A
#
# COMPACT_ATOMS: atom_id res chain seq x y z
N MET A 1 14.16 -15.77 21.74
CA MET A 1 13.45 -15.43 20.49
C MET A 1 12.92 -14.01 20.62
N ILE A 2 13.25 -13.11 19.69
CA ILE A 2 12.59 -11.80 19.62
C ILE A 2 11.15 -12.07 19.15
N PRO A 3 10.10 -11.62 19.85
CA PRO A 3 8.73 -11.77 19.37
C PRO A 3 8.61 -11.17 17.97
N LYS A 4 8.10 -11.96 17.02
CA LYS A 4 7.88 -11.47 15.65
C LYS A 4 6.76 -10.41 15.71
N GLU A 5 7.13 -9.14 15.48
CA GLU A 5 6.23 -7.98 15.53
C GLU A 5 4.91 -8.26 14.81
N ASN A 6 3.79 -7.84 15.37
CA ASN A 6 2.45 -7.94 14.79
C ASN A 6 2.05 -6.60 14.19
N ASN A 7 2.66 -6.22 13.07
CA ASN A 7 2.38 -4.93 12.44
C ASN A 7 1.31 -5.04 11.35
N PHE A 8 0.54 -3.98 11.16
CA PHE A 8 -0.49 -3.89 10.12
C PHE A 8 -0.11 -2.86 9.06
N ALA A 9 -0.44 -3.11 7.80
CA ALA A 9 -0.30 -2.13 6.72
C ALA A 9 -1.67 -1.70 6.20
N TYR A 10 -1.85 -0.40 6.00
CA TYR A 10 -3.05 0.21 5.41
C TYR A 10 -2.63 0.88 4.11
N ILE A 11 -3.13 0.35 3.00
CA ILE A 11 -2.67 0.71 1.65
C ILE A 11 -3.80 1.39 0.90
N ASP A 12 -3.57 2.62 0.48
CA ASP A 12 -4.40 3.30 -0.51
C ASP A 12 -4.08 2.71 -1.89
N GLY A 13 -4.96 1.84 -2.39
CA GLY A 13 -4.73 1.12 -3.64
C GLY A 13 -4.64 2.06 -4.85
N ALA A 14 -5.41 3.15 -4.83
CA ALA A 14 -5.45 4.10 -5.94
C ALA A 14 -4.20 4.99 -5.95
N ASN A 15 -3.76 5.49 -4.79
CA ASN A 15 -2.53 6.26 -4.67
C ASN A 15 -1.29 5.40 -4.96
N LEU A 16 -1.25 4.16 -4.48
CA LEU A 16 -0.19 3.20 -4.82
C LEU A 16 -0.08 2.99 -6.33
N HIS A 17 -1.20 2.68 -6.99
CA HIS A 17 -1.20 2.44 -8.44
C HIS A 17 -0.75 3.68 -9.23
N ARG A 18 -1.30 4.85 -8.94
CA ARG A 18 -0.92 6.11 -9.61
C ARG A 18 0.55 6.46 -9.41
N GLY A 19 1.07 6.28 -8.20
CA GLY A 19 2.48 6.52 -7.89
C GLY A 19 3.38 5.64 -8.74
N ILE A 20 3.18 4.32 -8.71
CA ILE A 20 4.01 3.35 -9.44
C ILE A 20 3.96 3.57 -10.95
N VAL A 21 2.77 3.74 -11.53
CA VAL A 21 2.60 4.02 -12.96
C VAL A 21 3.32 5.31 -13.37
N GLY A 22 3.29 6.34 -12.52
CA GLY A 22 4.00 7.59 -12.74
C GLY A 22 5.53 7.44 -12.86
N PHE A 23 6.13 6.38 -12.31
CA PHE A 23 7.57 6.08 -12.43
C PHE A 23 7.92 5.04 -13.50
N GLY A 24 6.96 4.61 -14.31
CA GLY A 24 7.22 3.76 -15.48
C GLY A 24 7.72 2.35 -15.14
N TRP A 25 7.32 1.79 -14.00
CA TRP A 25 7.58 0.39 -13.67
C TRP A 25 6.34 -0.31 -13.14
N VAL A 26 6.38 -1.64 -13.13
CA VAL A 26 5.27 -2.48 -12.69
C VAL A 26 5.62 -3.08 -11.33
N LEU A 27 4.76 -2.83 -10.35
CA LEU A 27 4.88 -3.38 -9.01
C LEU A 27 4.46 -4.85 -8.99
N ASP A 28 5.32 -5.70 -8.43
CA ASP A 28 4.99 -7.07 -8.08
C ASP A 28 4.37 -7.10 -6.68
N TYR A 29 3.06 -7.33 -6.61
CA TYR A 29 2.32 -7.37 -5.35
C TYR A 29 2.71 -8.53 -4.45
N ALA A 30 3.13 -9.68 -4.99
CA ALA A 30 3.60 -10.80 -4.19
C ALA A 30 4.91 -10.44 -3.50
N ARG A 31 5.86 -9.83 -4.22
CA ARG A 31 7.09 -9.29 -3.63
C ARG A 31 6.83 -8.19 -2.62
N LEU A 32 5.90 -7.28 -2.91
CA LEU A 32 5.50 -6.25 -1.94
C LEU A 32 4.99 -6.89 -0.64
N ARG A 33 4.13 -7.91 -0.72
CA ARG A 33 3.60 -8.57 0.48
C ARG A 33 4.72 -9.21 1.30
N ILE A 34 5.63 -9.93 0.66
CA ILE A 34 6.77 -10.58 1.31
C ILE A 34 7.65 -9.53 1.97
N TRP A 35 8.02 -8.48 1.23
CA TRP A 35 8.87 -7.40 1.72
C TRP A 35 8.24 -6.66 2.91
N LEU A 36 6.93 -6.39 2.91
CA LEU A 36 6.22 -5.83 4.06
C LEU A 36 6.31 -6.76 5.28
N SER A 37 6.20 -8.08 5.07
CA SER A 37 6.31 -9.06 6.14
C SER A 37 7.73 -9.12 6.73
N GLU A 38 8.75 -9.12 5.87
CA GLU A 38 10.14 -9.33 6.28
C GLU A 38 10.75 -8.05 6.87
N LYS A 39 10.57 -6.91 6.19
CA LYS A 39 11.20 -5.64 6.59
C LYS A 39 10.47 -4.96 7.74
N TYR A 40 9.14 -5.08 7.78
CA TYR A 40 8.29 -4.35 8.72
C TYR A 40 7.44 -5.25 9.60
N GLY A 41 7.62 -6.57 9.60
CA GLY A 41 6.85 -7.47 10.46
C GLY A 41 5.34 -7.44 10.18
N VAL A 42 4.92 -7.12 8.94
CA VAL A 42 3.50 -6.96 8.62
C VAL A 42 2.80 -8.32 8.55
N LYS A 43 1.93 -8.59 9.52
CA LYS A 43 1.08 -9.78 9.56
C LYS A 43 -0.22 -9.61 8.78
N LYS A 44 -0.81 -8.41 8.81
CA LYS A 44 -2.03 -8.08 8.06
C LYS A 44 -1.82 -6.85 7.19
N ALA A 45 -2.13 -6.95 5.90
CA ALA A 45 -2.03 -5.85 4.95
C ALA A 45 -3.39 -5.64 4.28
N TYR A 46 -3.99 -4.49 4.51
CA TYR A 46 -5.25 -4.08 3.89
C TYR A 46 -4.98 -3.26 2.63
N ILE A 47 -5.66 -3.56 1.53
CA ILE A 47 -5.73 -2.68 0.35
C ILE A 47 -7.14 -2.14 0.24
N PHE A 48 -7.25 -0.82 0.32
CA PHE A 48 -8.49 -0.08 0.12
C PHE A 48 -8.64 0.25 -1.36
N ILE A 49 -9.71 -0.26 -1.98
CA ILE A 49 -9.88 -0.20 -3.43
C ILE A 49 -11.35 -0.10 -3.83
N GLY A 50 -11.63 0.64 -4.90
CA GLY A 50 -12.96 0.69 -5.50
C GLY A 50 -13.33 -0.63 -6.16
N LEU A 51 -14.55 -1.10 -5.92
CA LEU A 51 -15.11 -2.30 -6.54
C LEU A 51 -15.64 -2.00 -7.93
N ILE A 52 -14.93 -2.49 -8.95
CA ILE A 52 -15.30 -2.37 -10.35
C ILE A 52 -15.27 -3.79 -10.96
N PRO A 53 -16.40 -4.32 -11.44
CA PRO A 53 -16.51 -5.73 -11.87
C PRO A 53 -15.44 -6.19 -12.86
N LYS A 54 -14.99 -5.30 -13.76
CA LYS A 54 -13.97 -5.62 -14.77
C LYS A 54 -12.58 -5.97 -14.19
N TYR A 55 -12.32 -5.66 -12.92
CA TYR A 55 -11.05 -5.93 -12.24
C TYR A 55 -11.07 -7.17 -11.34
N LYS A 56 -12.04 -8.08 -11.53
CA LYS A 56 -12.19 -9.29 -10.72
C LYS A 56 -10.90 -10.13 -10.62
N GLU A 57 -10.20 -10.34 -11.74
CA GLU A 57 -8.95 -11.13 -11.74
C GLU A 57 -7.83 -10.45 -10.97
N LEU A 58 -7.75 -9.11 -11.02
CA LEU A 58 -6.81 -8.35 -10.18
C LEU A 58 -7.13 -8.54 -8.70
N TYR A 59 -8.41 -8.47 -8.31
CA TYR A 59 -8.81 -8.67 -6.91
C TYR A 59 -8.44 -10.06 -6.41
N LYS A 60 -8.72 -11.09 -7.21
CA LYS A 60 -8.33 -12.47 -6.93
C LYS A 60 -6.82 -12.58 -6.73
N TYR A 61 -6.03 -12.05 -7.66
CA TYR A 61 -4.57 -12.05 -7.57
C TYR A 61 -4.06 -11.36 -6.30
N LEU A 62 -4.59 -10.18 -5.94
CA LEU A 62 -4.20 -9.48 -4.70
C LEU A 62 -4.53 -10.29 -3.45
N GLN A 63 -5.67 -10.99 -3.43
CA GLN A 63 -6.02 -11.87 -2.31
C GLN A 63 -5.10 -13.10 -2.24
N GLU A 64 -4.74 -13.71 -3.37
CA GLU A 64 -3.77 -14.80 -3.46
C GLU A 64 -2.37 -14.37 -3.01
N CYS A 65 -1.97 -13.13 -3.28
CA CYS A 65 -0.75 -12.54 -2.71
C CYS A 65 -0.83 -12.36 -1.18
N GLY A 66 -2.00 -12.52 -0.55
CA GLY A 66 -2.17 -12.42 0.91
C GLY A 66 -2.57 -11.03 1.42
N PHE A 67 -3.17 -10.19 0.57
CA PHE A 67 -3.80 -8.93 0.99
C PHE A 67 -5.27 -9.12 1.39
N THR A 68 -5.71 -8.36 2.39
CA THR A 68 -7.14 -8.21 2.71
C THR A 68 -7.70 -7.03 1.94
N LEU A 69 -8.62 -7.27 1.01
CA LEU A 69 -9.25 -6.19 0.24
C LEU A 69 -10.40 -5.57 1.01
N VAL A 70 -10.41 -4.25 1.13
CA VAL A 70 -11.53 -3.47 1.65
C VAL A 70 -12.13 -2.70 0.48
N PHE A 71 -13.33 -3.12 0.08
CA PHE A 71 -14.00 -2.60 -1.10
C PHE A 71 -14.85 -1.38 -0.78
N LYS A 72 -14.75 -0.37 -1.63
CA LYS A 72 -15.71 0.74 -1.68
C LYS A 72 -16.57 0.63 -2.92
N GLU A 73 -17.89 0.81 -2.77
CA GLU A 73 -18.76 0.96 -3.93
C GLU A 73 -18.35 2.19 -4.75
N VAL A 74 -18.30 2.02 -6.06
CA VAL A 74 -17.89 3.06 -6.99
C VAL A 74 -19.13 3.64 -7.64
N ILE A 75 -19.31 4.95 -7.49
CA ILE A 75 -20.37 5.71 -8.16
C ILE A 75 -19.76 6.29 -9.44
N TYR A 76 -20.46 6.27 -10.55
CA TYR A 76 -19.99 6.92 -11.78
C TYR A 76 -20.52 8.35 -11.83
N ASP A 77 -19.68 9.31 -12.22
CA ASP A 77 -20.17 10.65 -12.51
C ASP A 77 -20.88 10.72 -13.87
N GLY A 78 -21.41 11.90 -14.20
CA GLY A 78 -22.13 12.13 -15.45
C GLY A 78 -21.29 11.89 -16.71
N ASP A 79 -19.96 11.85 -16.59
CA ASP A 79 -19.01 11.56 -17.68
C ASP A 79 -18.59 10.08 -17.71
N GLY A 80 -19.20 9.23 -16.87
CA GLY A 80 -18.87 7.81 -16.77
C GLY A 80 -17.54 7.53 -16.08
N LYS A 81 -16.95 8.49 -15.36
CA LYS A 81 -15.73 8.27 -14.58
C LYS A 81 -16.08 7.70 -13.21
N PRO A 82 -15.38 6.63 -12.77
CA PRO A 82 -15.57 6.07 -11.45
C PRO A 82 -15.11 7.05 -10.36
N LYS A 83 -16.00 7.35 -9.41
CA LYS A 83 -15.76 8.06 -8.15
C LYS A 83 -15.93 7.07 -6.99
N GLY A 84 -14.84 6.84 -6.27
CA GLY A 84 -14.82 5.96 -5.11
C GLY A 84 -13.55 6.20 -4.32
N ASN A 85 -13.54 7.29 -3.54
CA ASN A 85 -12.44 7.52 -2.62
C ASN A 85 -12.59 6.59 -1.41
N CYS A 86 -11.51 5.88 -1.04
CA CYS A 86 -11.48 4.98 0.10
C CYS A 86 -10.79 5.59 1.33
N ASP A 87 -10.40 6.87 1.29
CA ASP A 87 -9.65 7.54 2.36
C ASP A 87 -10.38 7.44 3.71
N ALA A 88 -11.69 7.71 3.74
CA ALA A 88 -12.48 7.65 4.95
C ALA A 88 -12.54 6.22 5.54
N ASP A 89 -12.68 5.21 4.68
CA ASP A 89 -12.71 3.81 5.08
C ASP A 89 -11.34 3.36 5.63
N LEU A 90 -10.24 3.81 5.00
CA LEU A 90 -8.88 3.56 5.48
C LEU A 90 -8.65 4.18 6.86
N VAL A 91 -9.00 5.47 7.01
CA VAL A 91 -8.89 6.19 8.27
C VAL A 91 -9.70 5.52 9.37
N LEU A 92 -10.96 5.16 9.09
CA LEU A 92 -11.83 4.51 10.05
C LEU A 92 -11.30 3.14 10.47
N GLN A 93 -10.87 2.31 9.52
CA GLN A 93 -10.32 0.98 9.81
C GLN A 93 -9.03 1.09 10.65
N ALA A 94 -8.11 1.98 10.29
CA ALA A 94 -6.87 2.18 11.02
C ALA A 94 -7.10 2.72 12.44
N ALA A 95 -8.03 3.66 12.60
CA ALA A 95 -8.42 4.19 13.90
C ALA A 95 -9.06 3.09 14.76
N ARG A 96 -10.02 2.33 14.23
CA ARG A 96 -10.68 1.22 14.92
C ARG A 96 -9.67 0.15 15.37
N ASP A 97 -8.82 -0.33 14.46
CA ASP A 97 -7.83 -1.35 14.78
C ASP A 97 -6.79 -0.85 15.81
N THR A 98 -6.53 0.46 15.85
CA THR A 98 -5.72 1.12 16.88
C THR A 98 -6.40 1.08 18.25
N TYR A 99 -7.68 1.47 18.34
CA TYR A 99 -8.44 1.46 19.60
C TYR A 99 -8.67 0.04 20.13
N GLU A 100 -8.87 -0.92 19.25
CA GLU A 100 -9.01 -2.34 19.58
C GLU A 100 -7.64 -3.02 19.86
N ASN A 101 -6.54 -2.27 19.81
CA ASN A 101 -5.17 -2.73 20.08
C ASN A 101 -4.76 -4.00 19.30
N LYS A 102 -5.14 -4.08 18.02
CA LYS A 102 -4.94 -5.30 17.21
C LYS A 102 -3.53 -5.53 16.70
N PHE A 103 -2.66 -4.52 16.76
CA PHE A 103 -1.33 -4.54 16.16
C PHE A 103 -0.34 -3.73 17.01
N ASP A 104 0.95 -4.01 16.85
CA ASP A 104 2.02 -3.32 17.58
C ASP A 104 2.30 -1.95 16.97
N ALA A 105 2.58 -1.90 15.67
CA ALA A 105 2.70 -0.67 14.88
C ALA A 105 2.06 -0.78 13.49
N SER A 106 1.86 0.36 12.85
CA SER A 106 1.18 0.51 11.57
C SER A 106 2.10 1.09 10.50
N ILE A 107 1.88 0.64 9.27
CA ILE A 107 2.50 1.17 8.07
C ILE A 107 1.39 1.80 7.22
N ILE A 108 1.54 3.07 6.87
CA ILE A 108 0.64 3.75 5.95
C ILE A 108 1.28 3.79 4.57
N VAL A 109 0.65 3.21 3.56
CA VAL A 109 1.15 3.20 2.18
C VAL A 109 0.34 4.18 1.35
N SER A 110 0.80 5.43 1.32
CA SER A 110 0.24 6.53 0.52
C SER A 110 1.21 7.71 0.53
N SER A 111 1.10 8.56 -0.49
CA SER A 111 1.74 9.88 -0.54
C SER A 111 0.74 11.03 -0.35
N ASP A 112 -0.53 10.71 -0.10
CA ASP A 112 -1.61 11.69 -0.02
C ASP A 112 -1.58 12.49 1.29
N GLY A 113 -1.78 13.81 1.18
CA GLY A 113 -1.80 14.72 2.31
C GLY A 113 -2.99 14.54 3.23
N ASP A 114 -4.09 13.98 2.73
CA ASP A 114 -5.33 13.80 3.49
C ASP A 114 -5.16 12.82 4.66
N TYR A 115 -4.15 11.94 4.60
CA TYR A 115 -3.78 11.05 5.70
C TYR A 115 -2.95 11.71 6.81
N ALA A 116 -2.59 13.00 6.71
CA ALA A 116 -1.75 13.66 7.71
C ALA A 116 -2.37 13.68 9.12
N SER A 117 -3.71 13.77 9.22
CA SER A 117 -4.43 13.68 10.49
C SER A 117 -4.33 12.28 11.11
N LEU A 118 -4.54 11.23 10.31
CA LEU A 118 -4.36 9.83 10.73
C LEU A 118 -2.93 9.56 11.18
N VAL A 119 -1.94 10.03 10.43
CA VAL A 119 -0.51 9.88 10.76
C VAL A 119 -0.20 10.51 12.12
N LYS A 120 -0.66 11.75 12.37
CA LYS A 120 -0.48 12.40 13.67
C LYS A 120 -1.12 11.60 14.81
N PHE A 121 -2.37 11.18 14.62
CA PHE A 121 -3.07 10.33 15.60
C PHE A 121 -2.29 9.04 15.90
N LEU A 122 -1.79 8.33 14.89
CA LEU A 122 -1.02 7.11 15.08
C LEU A 122 0.32 7.38 15.78
N MET A 123 0.99 8.50 15.51
CA MET A 123 2.20 8.90 16.23
C MET A 123 1.93 9.20 17.71
N GLU A 124 0.87 9.96 18.01
CA GLU A 124 0.45 10.26 19.39
C GLU A 124 0.15 9.00 20.18
N ARG A 125 -0.44 7.98 19.53
CA ARG A 125 -0.70 6.67 20.13
C ARG A 125 0.53 5.74 20.15
N LYS A 126 1.69 6.17 19.65
CA LYS A 126 2.90 5.35 19.47
C LYS A 126 2.65 4.10 18.62
N LYS A 127 1.74 4.20 17.66
CA LYS A 127 1.29 3.14 16.76
C LYS A 127 1.75 3.33 15.32
N LEU A 128 2.47 4.40 14.97
CA LEU A 128 3.03 4.58 13.63
C LEU A 128 4.45 4.01 13.55
N ARG A 129 4.70 3.10 12.59
CA ARG A 129 6.05 2.62 12.25
C ARG A 129 6.69 3.49 11.18
N THR A 130 6.03 3.66 10.04
CA THR A 130 6.51 4.46 8.91
C THR A 130 5.40 4.73 7.90
N ILE A 131 5.64 5.72 7.05
CA ILE A 131 4.89 5.95 5.81
C ILE A 131 5.72 5.38 4.65
N LEU A 132 5.08 4.58 3.80
CA LEU A 132 5.65 4.16 2.52
C LEU A 132 5.02 4.97 1.40
N SER A 133 5.80 5.91 0.88
CA SER A 133 5.39 6.79 -0.21
C SER A 133 5.58 6.08 -1.56
N PRO A 134 4.51 5.78 -2.32
CA PRO A 134 4.64 5.31 -3.70
C PRO A 134 5.16 6.40 -4.64
N HIS A 135 4.98 7.68 -4.29
CA HIS A 135 5.56 8.79 -5.02
C HIS A 135 6.99 9.14 -4.57
N ALA A 136 7.80 9.70 -5.46
CA ALA A 136 9.12 10.24 -5.12
C ALA A 136 9.06 11.39 -4.12
N LYS A 137 10.21 11.74 -3.54
CA LYS A 137 10.31 12.71 -2.45
C LYS A 137 9.70 14.06 -2.78
N ASP A 138 9.85 14.58 -3.99
CA ASP A 138 9.25 15.84 -4.45
C ASP A 138 7.73 15.77 -4.56
N LEU A 139 7.19 14.63 -5.02
CA LEU A 139 5.76 14.40 -5.21
C LEU A 139 5.01 13.91 -3.96
N CYS A 140 5.72 13.52 -2.90
CA CYS A 140 5.11 13.20 -1.61
C CYS A 140 4.57 14.46 -0.92
N SER A 141 3.33 14.41 -0.41
CA SER A 141 2.65 15.57 0.15
C SER A 141 3.46 16.28 1.25
N VAL A 142 3.53 17.60 1.16
CA VAL A 142 4.14 18.46 2.18
C VAL A 142 3.45 18.30 3.53
N LEU A 143 2.14 18.00 3.54
CA LEU A 143 1.40 17.77 4.78
C LEU A 143 1.91 16.53 5.53
N LEU A 144 2.17 15.43 4.82
CA LEU A 144 2.79 14.24 5.40
C LEU A 144 4.20 14.55 5.91
N LYS A 145 5.04 15.22 5.12
CA LYS A 145 6.40 15.60 5.54
C LYS A 145 6.40 16.48 6.81
N ARG A 146 5.44 17.40 6.92
CA ARG A 146 5.29 18.28 8.10
C ARG A 146 4.93 17.55 9.39
N THR A 147 4.39 16.33 9.31
CA THR A 147 4.18 15.49 10.51
C THR A 147 5.50 15.05 11.15
N ARG A 148 6.61 15.10 10.42
CA ARG A 148 7.92 14.55 10.81
C ARG A 148 7.89 13.03 11.07
N ALA A 149 6.85 12.34 10.59
CA ALA A 149 6.83 10.88 10.56
C ALA A 149 8.00 10.34 9.72
N PRO A 150 8.54 9.16 10.06
CA PRO A 150 9.52 8.49 9.20
C PRO A 150 8.87 8.08 7.88
N ILE A 151 9.44 8.53 6.75
CA ILE A 151 8.97 8.24 5.39
C ILE A 151 10.05 7.46 4.64
N ALA A 152 9.69 6.34 4.03
CA ALA A 152 10.48 5.65 3.03
C ALA A 152 9.77 5.68 1.67
N TYR A 153 10.52 5.61 0.58
CA TYR A 153 9.99 5.72 -0.78
C TYR A 153 10.05 4.36 -1.47
N LEU A 154 8.94 3.92 -2.07
CA LEU A 154 8.90 2.62 -2.76
C LEU A 154 9.81 2.60 -4.00
N ASN A 155 9.99 3.75 -4.65
CA ASN A 155 10.84 3.85 -5.83
C ASN A 155 12.32 3.53 -5.51
N ASP A 156 12.78 3.85 -4.30
CA ASP A 156 14.13 3.51 -3.84
C ASP A 156 14.31 1.99 -3.66
N GLN A 157 13.22 1.23 -3.67
CA GLN A 157 13.17 -0.23 -3.47
C GLN A 157 12.77 -0.94 -4.76
N LYS A 158 12.77 -0.25 -5.91
CA LYS A 158 12.34 -0.77 -7.22
C LYS A 158 13.03 -2.08 -7.59
N SER A 159 14.33 -2.25 -7.34
CA SER A 159 15.06 -3.48 -7.66
C SER A 159 14.50 -4.72 -6.95
N ILE A 160 13.89 -4.54 -5.78
CA ILE A 160 13.27 -5.60 -4.99
C ILE A 160 11.81 -5.79 -5.43
N LEU A 161 11.10 -4.70 -5.67
CA LEU A 161 9.64 -4.67 -5.82
C LEU A 161 9.14 -4.77 -7.26
N GLN A 162 10.00 -4.55 -8.25
CA GLN A 162 9.61 -4.55 -9.66
C GLN A 162 9.36 -5.99 -10.15
N ALA A 163 8.31 -6.15 -10.95
CA ALA A 163 8.07 -7.38 -11.69
C ALA A 163 9.27 -7.69 -12.59
N GLN A 164 9.85 -8.88 -12.42
CA GLN A 164 10.87 -9.35 -13.34
C GLN A 164 10.19 -9.74 -14.65
N LYS A 165 10.74 -9.29 -15.78
CA LYS A 165 10.45 -9.97 -17.05
C LYS A 165 11.01 -11.38 -16.90
N GLU A 166 10.18 -12.40 -17.10
CA GLU A 166 10.71 -13.74 -17.33
C GLU A 166 11.74 -13.61 -18.46
N LYS A 167 13.00 -13.96 -18.18
CA LYS A 167 13.90 -14.32 -19.27
C LYS A 167 13.23 -15.52 -19.92
N ALA A 168 12.93 -15.42 -21.21
CA ALA A 168 12.62 -16.61 -21.99
C ALA A 168 13.73 -17.64 -21.70
N PRO A 169 13.41 -18.93 -21.51
CA PRO A 169 14.45 -19.93 -21.39
C PRO A 169 15.36 -19.77 -22.61
N ASP A 170 16.66 -19.62 -22.35
CA ASP A 170 17.66 -19.59 -23.41
C ASP A 170 17.40 -20.82 -24.28
N GLU A 171 17.07 -20.60 -25.55
CA GLU A 171 17.17 -21.64 -26.57
C GLU A 171 18.66 -21.99 -26.62
N ASP A 172 19.09 -22.90 -25.75
CA ASP A 172 20.31 -23.68 -25.93
C ASP A 172 20.09 -24.53 -27.19
N GLY A 173 20.26 -23.87 -28.33
CA GLY A 173 20.50 -24.46 -29.63
C GLY A 173 21.81 -25.22 -29.55
N THR A 174 21.70 -26.44 -29.04
CA THR A 174 22.65 -27.50 -29.32
C THR A 174 22.66 -27.74 -30.82
N SER A 175 23.75 -27.34 -31.48
CA SER A 175 24.38 -28.03 -32.61
C SER A 175 25.74 -27.39 -32.91
#